data_AF-A0A2S5QT18-F1
#
_entry.id   AF-A0A2S5QT18-F1
#
_cell.length_a   1.000
_cell.length_b   1.000
_cell.length_c   1.000
_cell.angle_alpha   90.00
_cell.angle_beta   90.00
_cell.angle_gamma   90.00
#
_symmetry.space_group_name_H-M   'P 1'
#
loop_
_entity.id
_entity.type
_entity.pdbx_description
1 polymer ?
#
loop_
_entity_poly.entity_id
_entity_poly.type
_entity_poly.pdbx_seq_one_letter_code
_entity_poly.pdbx_strand_id
1 'polypeptide(L)'
;VSKASEILQLSDRLIKTVPEVKSVFGKTGRAESATDPAPLEMLETTIQLKPRSEWRAGMTPEKLVKELDARLKIPGMANVWVQPIRNRIDMLSTGIKSPVGIKIGGADLATLEKLGEEVERLMKKVPGASSVIAERVTGGRYIDVKIDRLKIARYGLNIDDVQMLVSTAIGGDNIGEKIEGLARFPINVRFPRELRDSVEKLKSLPIITEQGATVPLGEVAEVKVTDGPPMIKSENARPNVWVYVDIQDRDLGGFVKDAKAMLDKELQLPAGYSLAWSGQFEYFERAAKRLSYVVPMTIGIIFILLFLAFKRMTPALLILGSLPFALVGAVWFLYILGHHFSIASGVGMIALSGLAAEFGIIMLVYLDDAIERYRAAGKLNSKEDLYAALIEGAALRVRPKAMTVAVILAGLIPIMIGTGTGSEAMSRIAAPMVGGMLTAPLLSLFVLPAAYMLLKRDYAKT
;
A
#
# COMPACT_ATOMS: atom_id res chain seq x y z
N VAL A 1 -10.07 -29.43 6.65
CA VAL A 1 -10.59 -28.44 7.63
C VAL A 1 -9.85 -28.52 8.96
N SER A 2 -9.77 -29.69 9.63
CA SER A 2 -9.20 -29.80 10.99
C SER A 2 -7.83 -29.14 11.17
N LYS A 3 -6.86 -29.40 10.28
CA LYS A 3 -5.49 -28.89 10.48
C LYS A 3 -5.35 -27.38 10.35
N ALA A 4 -6.04 -26.76 9.38
CA ALA A 4 -6.06 -25.30 9.26
C ALA A 4 -6.70 -24.63 10.47
N SER A 5 -7.79 -25.22 11.00
CA SER A 5 -8.43 -24.75 12.24
C SER A 5 -7.53 -24.91 13.47
N GLU A 6 -6.76 -26.01 13.57
CA GLU A 6 -5.76 -26.19 14.63
C GLU A 6 -4.66 -25.11 14.58
N ILE A 7 -4.14 -24.83 13.38
CA ILE A 7 -3.11 -23.79 13.18
C ILE A 7 -3.68 -22.42 13.53
N LEU A 8 -4.91 -22.11 13.09
CA LEU A 8 -5.59 -20.88 13.45
C LEU A 8 -5.72 -20.72 14.96
N GLN A 9 -6.19 -21.77 15.66
CA GLN A 9 -6.34 -21.71 17.10
C GLN A 9 -5.01 -21.55 17.83
N LEU A 10 -3.94 -22.19 17.34
CA LEU A 10 -2.58 -22.02 17.87
C LEU A 10 -2.10 -20.58 17.68
N SER A 11 -2.24 -20.04 16.47
CA SER A 11 -1.92 -18.65 16.13
C SER A 11 -2.65 -17.67 17.04
N ASP A 12 -3.97 -17.83 17.18
CA ASP A 12 -4.81 -16.95 17.99
C ASP A 12 -4.40 -16.96 19.47
N ARG A 13 -4.07 -18.13 20.02
CA ARG A 13 -3.57 -18.26 21.40
C ARG A 13 -2.24 -17.52 21.56
N LEU A 14 -1.30 -17.69 20.64
CA LEU A 14 0.00 -17.01 20.67
C LEU A 14 -0.17 -15.49 20.61
N ILE A 15 -1.01 -14.98 19.71
CA ILE A 15 -1.34 -13.56 19.62
C ILE A 15 -1.95 -13.05 20.92
N LYS A 16 -2.89 -13.81 21.51
CA LYS A 16 -3.58 -13.44 22.74
C LYS A 16 -2.67 -13.39 23.98
N THR A 17 -1.48 -13.99 23.94
CA THR A 17 -0.48 -13.87 25.02
C THR A 17 0.13 -12.47 25.15
N VAL A 18 -0.03 -11.60 24.15
CA VAL A 18 0.52 -10.23 24.18
C VAL A 18 -0.41 -9.33 25.01
N PRO A 19 0.09 -8.64 26.05
CA PRO A 19 -0.76 -7.89 26.99
C PRO A 19 -1.64 -6.80 26.37
N GLU A 20 -1.18 -6.16 25.30
CA GLU A 20 -1.88 -5.10 24.58
C GLU A 20 -3.07 -5.64 23.75
N VAL A 21 -3.18 -6.95 23.56
CA VAL A 21 -4.26 -7.55 22.75
C VAL A 21 -5.53 -7.74 23.59
N LYS A 22 -6.60 -7.03 23.22
CA LYS A 22 -7.92 -7.13 23.84
C LYS A 22 -8.69 -8.35 23.34
N SER A 23 -8.79 -8.56 22.04
CA SER A 23 -9.46 -9.73 21.45
C SER A 23 -8.78 -10.17 20.17
N VAL A 24 -8.97 -11.44 19.84
CA VAL A 24 -8.45 -12.08 18.62
C VAL A 24 -9.60 -12.82 17.98
N PHE A 25 -9.89 -12.50 16.72
CA PHE A 25 -10.93 -13.15 15.93
C PHE A 25 -10.28 -13.74 14.67
N GLY A 26 -9.85 -14.98 14.78
CA GLY A 26 -9.29 -15.74 13.68
C GLY A 26 -10.35 -16.25 12.71
N LYS A 27 -10.05 -16.16 11.41
CA LYS A 27 -10.82 -16.74 10.32
C LYS A 27 -9.89 -17.57 9.43
N THR A 28 -10.33 -18.77 9.06
CA THR A 28 -9.72 -19.62 8.03
C THR A 28 -10.71 -19.77 6.88
N GLY A 29 -10.25 -19.60 5.65
CA GLY A 29 -11.16 -19.56 4.51
C GLY A 29 -12.04 -18.32 4.46
N ARG A 30 -13.24 -18.49 3.91
CA ARG A 30 -14.17 -17.40 3.61
C ARG A 30 -15.40 -17.39 4.51
N ALA A 31 -15.94 -16.20 4.71
CA ALA A 31 -17.34 -16.03 5.10
C ALA A 31 -18.28 -16.38 3.93
N GLU A 32 -19.56 -16.62 4.22
CA GLU A 32 -20.62 -16.80 3.22
C GLU A 32 -20.96 -15.47 2.52
N SER A 33 -20.02 -14.96 1.74
CA SER A 33 -20.14 -13.73 0.96
C SER A 33 -19.20 -13.78 -0.24
N ALA A 34 -19.68 -13.30 -1.39
CA ALA A 34 -18.86 -13.14 -2.59
C ALA A 34 -17.68 -12.15 -2.42
N THR A 35 -17.72 -11.31 -1.37
CA THR A 35 -16.63 -10.36 -1.07
C THR A 35 -15.41 -11.02 -0.42
N ASP A 36 -15.50 -12.29 -0.05
CA ASP A 36 -14.45 -13.03 0.64
C ASP A 36 -14.04 -14.29 -0.15
N PRO A 37 -13.03 -14.19 -1.02
CA PRO A 37 -12.57 -15.32 -1.82
C PRO A 37 -11.47 -16.14 -1.14
N ALA A 38 -11.25 -15.99 0.17
CA ALA A 38 -10.12 -16.60 0.85
C ALA A 38 -10.21 -18.14 0.86
N PRO A 39 -9.14 -18.86 0.44
CA PRO A 39 -9.09 -20.31 0.52
C PRO A 39 -8.88 -20.78 1.96
N LEU A 40 -9.23 -22.03 2.27
CA LEU A 40 -9.10 -22.59 3.63
C LEU A 40 -7.67 -22.61 4.18
N GLU A 41 -6.65 -22.63 3.31
CA GLU A 41 -5.24 -22.53 3.71
C GLU A 41 -4.85 -21.11 4.17
N MET A 42 -5.64 -20.09 3.82
CA MET A 42 -5.39 -18.71 4.20
C MET A 42 -6.04 -18.39 5.54
N LEU A 43 -5.25 -17.79 6.43
CA LEU A 43 -5.67 -17.32 7.74
C LEU A 43 -5.74 -15.80 7.73
N GLU A 44 -6.89 -15.25 8.12
CA GLU A 44 -7.09 -13.82 8.35
C GLU A 44 -7.51 -13.64 9.81
N THR A 45 -6.66 -13.03 10.62
CA THR A 45 -6.94 -12.82 12.04
C THR A 45 -7.14 -11.33 12.31
N THR A 46 -8.31 -10.96 12.82
CA THR A 46 -8.60 -9.60 13.24
C THR A 46 -8.23 -9.43 14.71
N ILE A 47 -7.27 -8.55 14.98
CA ILE A 47 -6.73 -8.32 16.32
C ILE A 47 -7.25 -6.97 16.82
N GLN A 48 -7.99 -6.98 17.93
CA GLN A 48 -8.37 -5.75 18.61
C GLN A 48 -7.37 -5.47 19.72
N LEU A 49 -6.77 -4.28 19.68
CA LEU A 49 -5.87 -3.82 20.73
C LEU A 49 -6.65 -3.11 21.85
N LYS A 50 -6.09 -3.14 23.06
CA LYS A 50 -6.55 -2.32 24.18
C LYS A 50 -6.35 -0.83 23.87
N PRO A 51 -7.07 0.08 24.55
CA PRO A 51 -6.78 1.50 24.52
C PRO A 51 -5.29 1.77 24.79
N ARG A 52 -4.70 2.75 24.09
CA ARG A 52 -3.25 3.06 24.20
C ARG A 52 -2.82 3.43 25.63
N SER A 53 -3.73 3.93 26.46
CA SER A 53 -3.49 4.24 27.88
C SER A 53 -3.21 3.01 28.74
N GLU A 54 -3.62 1.82 28.29
CA GLU A 54 -3.42 0.56 29.00
C GLU A 54 -2.19 -0.22 28.50
N TRP A 55 -1.43 0.35 27.56
CA TRP A 55 -0.24 -0.31 27.02
C TRP A 55 0.92 -0.22 28.00
N ARG A 56 1.84 -1.19 27.94
CA ARG A 56 3.08 -1.12 28.73
C ARG A 56 3.84 0.17 28.41
N ALA A 57 4.54 0.71 29.40
CA ALA A 57 5.29 1.95 29.26
C ALA A 57 6.30 1.88 28.09
N GLY A 58 6.31 2.91 27.23
CA GLY A 58 7.21 3.00 26.08
C GLY A 58 6.85 2.09 24.89
N MET A 59 5.68 1.43 24.90
CA MET A 59 5.19 0.67 23.76
C MET A 59 4.70 1.57 22.63
N THR A 60 5.07 1.20 21.40
CA THR A 60 4.61 1.83 20.17
C THR A 60 3.99 0.78 19.25
N PRO A 61 3.17 1.17 18.27
CA PRO A 61 2.63 0.23 17.28
C PRO A 61 3.72 -0.61 16.60
N GLU A 62 4.87 -0.01 16.28
CA GLU A 62 6.00 -0.68 15.63
C GLU A 62 6.63 -1.73 16.54
N LYS A 63 6.85 -1.40 17.82
CA LYS A 63 7.36 -2.36 18.81
C LYS A 63 6.38 -3.51 19.03
N LEU A 64 5.08 -3.21 19.04
CA LEU A 64 4.04 -4.20 19.22
C LEU A 64 3.99 -5.19 18.06
N VAL A 65 4.08 -4.69 16.82
CA VAL A 65 4.16 -5.55 15.63
C VAL A 65 5.43 -6.41 15.67
N LYS A 66 6.59 -5.84 16.04
CA LYS A 66 7.84 -6.61 16.20
C LYS A 66 7.71 -7.72 17.26
N GLU A 67 7.04 -7.45 18.39
CA GLU A 67 6.81 -8.45 19.43
C GLU A 67 5.83 -9.54 18.99
N LEU A 68 4.73 -9.17 18.32
CA LEU A 68 3.76 -10.10 17.75
C LEU A 68 4.43 -11.03 16.71
N ASP A 69 5.21 -10.46 15.80
CA ASP A 69 5.92 -11.21 14.78
C ASP A 69 6.95 -12.17 15.36
N ALA A 70 7.70 -11.72 16.38
CA ALA A 70 8.67 -12.56 17.06
C ALA A 70 8.03 -13.76 17.79
N ARG A 71 6.78 -13.61 18.28
CA ARG A 71 6.03 -14.69 18.95
C ARG A 71 5.33 -15.64 17.99
N LEU A 72 4.81 -15.13 16.88
CA LEU A 72 4.06 -15.94 15.91
C LEU A 72 5.01 -16.67 14.95
N LYS A 73 5.79 -17.63 15.44
CA LYS A 73 6.72 -18.42 14.61
C LYS A 73 6.19 -19.83 14.40
N ILE A 74 5.34 -19.99 13.39
CA ILE A 74 4.86 -21.30 12.95
C ILE A 74 5.69 -21.74 11.74
N PRO A 75 6.38 -22.91 11.78
CA PRO A 75 7.14 -23.40 10.64
C PRO A 75 6.30 -23.48 9.36
N GLY A 76 6.83 -22.94 8.26
CA GLY A 76 6.15 -22.92 6.97
C GLY A 76 5.09 -21.82 6.80
N MET A 77 4.89 -20.96 7.79
CA MET A 77 3.97 -19.82 7.70
C MET A 77 4.74 -18.49 7.69
N ALA A 78 4.44 -17.65 6.70
CA ALA A 78 4.94 -16.28 6.62
C ALA A 78 3.90 -15.31 7.19
N ASN A 79 4.29 -14.50 8.15
CA ASN A 79 3.41 -13.48 8.74
C ASN A 79 3.39 -12.21 7.89
N VAL A 80 2.24 -11.56 7.87
CA VAL A 80 2.06 -10.22 7.29
C VAL A 80 1.13 -9.44 8.20
N TRP A 81 1.58 -8.26 8.65
CA TRP A 81 0.86 -7.43 9.62
C TRP A 81 0.34 -6.16 8.96
N VAL A 82 -0.99 -6.03 8.86
CA VAL A 82 -1.64 -4.92 8.14
C VAL A 82 -2.83 -4.37 8.90
N GLN A 83 -3.13 -3.10 8.68
CA GLN A 83 -4.34 -2.47 9.20
C GLN A 83 -5.55 -2.87 8.35
N PRO A 84 -6.72 -3.21 8.94
CA PRO A 84 -7.85 -3.78 8.19
C PRO A 84 -8.34 -2.93 7.01
N ILE A 85 -8.56 -1.63 7.25
CA ILE A 85 -9.05 -0.69 6.22
C ILE A 85 -8.04 -0.59 5.08
N ARG A 86 -6.75 -0.40 5.41
CA ARG A 86 -5.67 -0.29 4.43
C ARG A 86 -5.55 -1.56 3.60
N ASN A 87 -5.55 -2.74 4.24
CA ASN A 87 -5.45 -4.02 3.55
C ASN A 87 -6.58 -4.21 2.54
N ARG A 88 -7.83 -3.93 2.92
CA ARG A 88 -8.97 -4.09 2.01
C ARG A 88 -8.93 -3.08 0.85
N ILE A 89 -8.48 -1.85 1.09
CA ILE A 89 -8.25 -0.87 0.01
C ILE A 89 -7.15 -1.35 -0.93
N ASP A 90 -6.00 -1.79 -0.41
CA ASP A 90 -4.85 -2.25 -1.21
C ASP A 90 -5.23 -3.48 -2.07
N MET A 91 -5.96 -4.45 -1.49
CA MET A 91 -6.48 -5.62 -2.19
C MET A 91 -7.51 -5.27 -3.27
N LEU A 92 -8.47 -4.38 -2.98
CA LEU A 92 -9.45 -3.94 -3.99
C LEU A 92 -8.78 -3.21 -5.15
N SER A 93 -7.72 -2.48 -4.82
CA SER A 93 -6.98 -1.61 -5.70
C SER A 93 -6.03 -2.33 -6.66
N THR A 94 -5.28 -3.31 -6.14
CA THR A 94 -4.19 -3.98 -6.87
C THR A 94 -4.22 -5.49 -6.78
N GLY A 95 -5.06 -6.05 -5.90
CA GLY A 95 -5.05 -7.46 -5.51
C GLY A 95 -3.99 -7.81 -4.46
N ILE A 96 -2.97 -6.97 -4.27
CA ILE A 96 -1.83 -7.25 -3.40
C ILE A 96 -2.14 -6.79 -1.97
N LYS A 97 -1.88 -7.66 -0.99
CA LYS A 97 -2.06 -7.40 0.45
C LYS A 97 -0.83 -6.81 1.15
N SER A 98 0.34 -6.90 0.54
CA SER A 98 1.61 -6.37 1.05
C SER A 98 1.95 -5.00 0.43
N PRO A 99 2.81 -4.18 1.07
CA PRO A 99 3.21 -2.88 0.52
C PRO A 99 3.82 -2.98 -0.89
N VAL A 100 4.61 -4.02 -1.14
CA VAL A 100 5.18 -4.34 -2.45
C VAL A 100 4.63 -5.68 -2.92
N GLY A 101 4.22 -5.73 -4.18
CA GLY A 101 3.86 -6.97 -4.86
C GLY A 101 4.56 -7.08 -6.20
N ILE A 102 4.97 -8.28 -6.56
CA ILE A 102 5.52 -8.59 -7.88
C ILE A 102 4.57 -9.57 -8.56
N LYS A 103 4.05 -9.20 -9.72
CA LYS A 103 3.14 -9.99 -10.53
C LYS A 103 3.90 -10.57 -11.72
N ILE A 104 3.91 -11.89 -11.83
CA ILE A 104 4.55 -12.61 -12.94
C ILE A 104 3.41 -13.21 -13.78
N GLY A 105 3.26 -12.74 -15.02
CA GLY A 105 2.23 -13.20 -15.94
C GLY A 105 2.81 -14.09 -17.04
N GLY A 106 2.11 -15.17 -17.39
CA GLY A 106 2.61 -16.18 -18.32
C GLY A 106 1.57 -17.24 -18.67
N ALA A 107 1.87 -18.10 -19.64
CA ALA A 107 0.93 -19.12 -20.12
C ALA A 107 1.06 -20.47 -19.38
N ASP A 108 2.28 -20.85 -18.99
CA ASP A 108 2.54 -22.15 -18.36
C ASP A 108 2.71 -22.02 -16.83
N LEU A 109 1.92 -22.80 -16.09
CA LEU A 109 1.88 -22.76 -14.63
C LEU A 109 3.17 -23.26 -13.99
N ALA A 110 3.83 -24.26 -14.57
CA ALA A 110 5.08 -24.82 -14.04
C ALA A 110 6.24 -23.82 -14.18
N THR A 111 6.28 -23.08 -15.28
CA THR A 111 7.25 -21.99 -15.48
C THR A 111 6.96 -20.82 -14.53
N LEU A 112 5.70 -20.44 -14.36
CA LEU A 112 5.29 -19.40 -13.41
C LEU A 112 5.71 -19.72 -11.97
N GLU A 113 5.58 -20.97 -11.55
CA GLU A 113 6.04 -21.41 -10.23
C GLU A 113 7.55 -21.25 -10.05
N LYS A 114 8.35 -21.76 -11.01
CA LYS A 114 9.82 -21.62 -10.97
C LYS A 114 10.25 -20.16 -10.88
N LEU A 115 9.61 -19.29 -11.68
CA LEU A 115 9.87 -17.84 -11.65
C LEU A 115 9.45 -17.22 -10.32
N GLY A 116 8.31 -17.64 -9.75
CA GLY A 116 7.87 -17.21 -8.42
C GLY A 116 8.87 -17.56 -7.33
N GLU A 117 9.34 -18.81 -7.30
CA GLU A 117 10.36 -19.28 -6.34
C GLU A 117 11.70 -18.57 -6.49
N GLU A 118 12.12 -18.33 -7.74
CA GLU A 118 13.35 -17.61 -8.03
C GLU A 118 13.26 -16.16 -7.57
N VAL A 119 12.17 -15.46 -7.90
CA VAL A 119 11.93 -14.10 -7.42
C VAL A 119 11.84 -14.06 -5.90
N GLU A 120 11.17 -15.03 -5.25
CA GLU A 120 11.13 -15.14 -3.80
C GLU A 120 12.55 -15.23 -3.19
N ARG A 121 13.40 -16.09 -3.75
CA ARG A 121 14.80 -16.28 -3.31
C ARG A 121 15.65 -15.03 -3.52
N LEU A 122 15.47 -14.33 -4.64
CA LEU A 122 16.20 -13.09 -4.95
C LEU A 122 15.76 -11.95 -4.01
N MET A 123 14.46 -11.76 -3.84
CA MET A 123 13.92 -10.69 -3.00
C MET A 123 14.29 -10.84 -1.52
N LYS A 124 14.46 -12.07 -1.01
CA LYS A 124 14.99 -12.29 0.35
C LYS A 124 16.41 -11.76 0.56
N LYS A 125 17.20 -11.56 -0.50
CA LYS A 125 18.55 -10.99 -0.41
C LYS A 125 18.56 -9.46 -0.41
N VAL A 126 17.44 -8.82 -0.78
CA VAL A 126 17.37 -7.35 -0.86
C VAL A 126 17.29 -6.79 0.56
N PRO A 127 18.20 -5.87 0.96
CA PRO A 127 18.15 -5.27 2.30
C PRO A 127 16.80 -4.58 2.56
N GLY A 128 16.22 -4.81 3.73
CA GLY A 128 14.92 -4.24 4.12
C GLY A 128 13.70 -5.08 3.76
N ALA A 129 13.86 -6.25 3.11
CA ALA A 129 12.78 -7.23 3.00
C ALA A 129 12.60 -7.96 4.35
N SER A 130 11.42 -7.84 4.97
CA SER A 130 11.09 -8.55 6.22
C SER A 130 10.55 -9.95 5.95
N SER A 131 9.62 -10.05 4.99
CA SER A 131 8.94 -11.29 4.61
C SER A 131 8.70 -11.28 3.11
N VAL A 132 9.03 -12.39 2.46
CA VAL A 132 8.88 -12.58 1.01
C VAL A 132 8.27 -13.96 0.81
N ILE A 133 7.11 -14.00 0.16
CA ILE A 133 6.42 -15.25 -0.13
C ILE A 133 5.79 -15.20 -1.52
N ALA A 134 6.19 -16.14 -2.38
CA ALA A 134 5.51 -16.40 -3.63
C ALA A 134 4.32 -17.34 -3.40
N GLU A 135 3.22 -17.06 -4.07
CA GLU A 135 2.11 -18.01 -4.15
C GLU A 135 2.53 -19.27 -4.89
N ARG A 136 2.03 -20.40 -4.40
CA ARG A 136 2.32 -21.71 -4.98
C ARG A 136 1.25 -22.03 -6.02
N VAL A 137 1.70 -22.18 -7.26
CA VAL A 137 0.82 -22.53 -8.40
C VAL A 137 0.65 -24.02 -8.50
N THR A 138 1.61 -24.80 -7.99
CA THR A 138 1.48 -26.26 -7.88
C THR A 138 1.58 -26.68 -6.41
N GLY A 139 1.41 -27.97 -6.14
CA GLY A 139 1.39 -28.52 -4.78
C GLY A 139 -0.01 -28.77 -4.21
N GLY A 140 -1.06 -28.52 -4.99
CA GLY A 140 -2.39 -29.05 -4.71
C GLY A 140 -2.38 -30.57 -4.87
N ARG A 141 -2.93 -31.28 -3.88
CA ARG A 141 -3.01 -32.75 -3.89
C ARG A 141 -4.39 -33.18 -4.37
N TYR A 142 -4.43 -33.99 -5.42
CA TYR A 142 -5.64 -34.54 -6.00
C TYR A 142 -5.68 -36.06 -5.86
N ILE A 143 -6.89 -36.62 -5.79
CA ILE A 143 -7.15 -38.04 -6.00
C ILE A 143 -7.92 -38.14 -7.30
N ASP A 144 -7.22 -38.48 -8.37
CA ASP A 144 -7.80 -38.59 -9.70
C ASP A 144 -8.45 -39.96 -9.87
N VAL A 145 -9.72 -39.96 -10.27
CA VAL A 145 -10.47 -41.15 -10.68
C VAL A 145 -10.54 -41.15 -12.21
N LYS A 146 -9.55 -41.78 -12.84
CA LYS A 146 -9.45 -41.86 -14.30
C LYS A 146 -10.26 -43.04 -14.82
N ILE A 147 -11.48 -42.75 -15.25
CA ILE A 147 -12.45 -43.74 -15.74
C ILE A 147 -11.95 -44.40 -17.03
N ASP A 148 -11.90 -45.73 -17.05
CA ASP A 148 -11.58 -46.51 -18.24
C ASP A 148 -12.88 -46.83 -19.00
N ARG A 149 -13.07 -46.12 -20.12
CA ARG A 149 -14.27 -46.21 -20.97
C ARG A 149 -14.52 -47.63 -21.48
N LEU A 150 -13.47 -48.39 -21.78
CA LEU A 150 -13.63 -49.76 -22.28
C LEU A 150 -14.03 -50.73 -21.18
N LYS A 151 -13.59 -50.49 -19.95
CA LYS A 151 -13.96 -51.33 -18.81
C LYS A 151 -15.38 -51.07 -18.33
N ILE A 152 -15.80 -49.80 -18.19
CA ILE A 152 -17.20 -49.50 -17.83
C ILE A 152 -18.20 -50.06 -18.85
N ALA A 153 -17.88 -50.02 -20.14
CA ALA A 153 -18.75 -50.52 -21.20
C ALA A 153 -19.01 -52.04 -21.10
N ARG A 154 -18.05 -52.82 -20.59
CA ARG A 154 -18.23 -54.27 -20.36
C ARG A 154 -19.30 -54.58 -19.31
N TYR A 155 -19.53 -53.64 -18.39
CA TYR A 155 -20.49 -53.75 -17.31
C TYR A 155 -21.79 -52.97 -17.59
N GLY A 156 -21.94 -52.42 -18.81
CA GLY A 156 -23.08 -51.60 -19.19
C GLY A 156 -23.16 -50.27 -18.43
N LEU A 157 -22.04 -49.79 -17.87
CA LEU A 157 -21.98 -48.55 -17.10
C LEU A 157 -21.68 -47.35 -18.01
N ASN A 158 -22.35 -46.24 -17.77
CA ASN A 158 -22.03 -44.94 -18.33
C ASN A 158 -20.96 -44.23 -17.50
N ILE A 159 -20.34 -43.21 -18.09
CA ILE A 159 -19.39 -42.33 -17.38
C ILE A 159 -20.09 -41.65 -16.20
N ASP A 160 -21.34 -41.23 -16.40
CA ASP A 160 -22.15 -40.52 -15.41
C ASP A 160 -22.44 -41.39 -14.18
N ASP A 161 -22.60 -42.71 -14.34
CA ASP A 161 -22.82 -43.63 -13.22
C ASP A 161 -21.61 -43.65 -12.27
N VAL A 162 -20.40 -43.68 -12.84
CA VAL A 162 -19.16 -43.62 -12.07
C VAL A 162 -18.95 -42.24 -11.45
N GLN A 163 -19.25 -41.17 -12.19
CA GLN A 163 -19.14 -39.81 -11.67
C GLN A 163 -20.13 -39.53 -10.53
N MET A 164 -21.35 -40.07 -10.60
CA MET A 164 -22.36 -39.97 -9.56
C MET A 164 -21.91 -40.61 -8.24
N LEU A 165 -21.24 -41.78 -8.32
CA LEU A 165 -20.61 -42.38 -7.15
C LEU A 165 -19.56 -41.43 -6.54
N VAL A 166 -18.72 -40.81 -7.38
CA VAL A 166 -17.68 -39.90 -6.92
C VAL A 166 -18.25 -38.63 -6.29
N SER A 167 -19.21 -37.97 -6.93
CA SER A 167 -19.80 -36.72 -6.44
C SER A 167 -20.65 -36.91 -5.19
N THR A 168 -21.48 -37.96 -5.17
CA THR A 168 -22.45 -38.19 -4.09
C THR A 168 -21.84 -39.05 -2.98
N ALA A 169 -21.43 -40.28 -3.30
CA ALA A 169 -21.01 -41.23 -2.27
C ALA A 169 -19.65 -40.87 -1.62
N ILE A 170 -18.72 -40.30 -2.40
CA ILE A 170 -17.42 -39.82 -1.88
C ILE A 170 -17.49 -38.34 -1.51
N GLY A 171 -17.93 -37.47 -2.42
CA GLY A 171 -17.95 -36.01 -2.27
C GLY A 171 -18.95 -35.53 -1.23
N GLY A 172 -20.17 -36.07 -1.26
CA GLY A 172 -21.28 -35.68 -0.40
C GLY A 172 -22.06 -34.49 -0.93
N ASP A 173 -22.21 -34.39 -2.26
CA ASP A 173 -23.03 -33.38 -2.91
C ASP A 173 -24.46 -33.37 -2.36
N ASN A 174 -25.05 -32.18 -2.29
CA ASN A 174 -26.40 -31.99 -1.79
C ASN A 174 -27.40 -32.51 -2.84
N ILE A 175 -28.31 -33.40 -2.42
CA ILE A 175 -29.35 -34.00 -3.26
C ILE A 175 -30.71 -33.30 -3.11
N GLY A 176 -30.83 -32.37 -2.15
CA GLY A 176 -32.05 -31.63 -1.92
C GLY A 176 -31.93 -30.67 -0.74
N GLU A 177 -33.04 -30.00 -0.41
CA GLU A 177 -33.13 -29.12 0.74
C GLU A 177 -34.37 -29.47 1.57
N LYS A 178 -34.22 -29.46 2.89
CA LYS A 178 -35.33 -29.44 3.83
C LYS A 178 -35.73 -27.99 4.08
N ILE A 179 -37.01 -27.68 3.92
CA ILE A 179 -37.56 -26.35 4.18
C ILE A 179 -38.17 -26.34 5.58
N GLU A 180 -37.69 -25.43 6.43
CA GLU A 180 -38.21 -25.21 7.79
C GLU A 180 -38.53 -23.72 7.97
N GLY A 181 -39.77 -23.33 7.63
CA GLY A 181 -40.20 -21.94 7.61
C GLY A 181 -39.42 -21.14 6.57
N LEU A 182 -38.63 -20.16 7.01
CA LEU A 182 -37.73 -19.37 6.14
C LEU A 182 -36.34 -20.00 5.99
N ALA A 183 -35.99 -20.99 6.83
CA ALA A 183 -34.70 -21.66 6.78
C ALA A 183 -34.72 -22.81 5.75
N ARG A 184 -33.57 -23.02 5.12
CA ARG A 184 -33.33 -24.11 4.17
C ARG A 184 -32.08 -24.86 4.61
N PHE A 185 -32.17 -26.17 4.71
CA PHE A 185 -31.06 -27.03 5.13
C PHE A 185 -30.72 -28.03 4.04
N PRO A 186 -29.45 -28.16 3.64
CA PRO A 186 -29.06 -29.13 2.63
C PRO A 186 -29.22 -30.57 3.15
N ILE A 187 -29.66 -31.46 2.26
CA ILE A 187 -29.71 -32.90 2.47
C ILE A 187 -28.66 -33.51 1.54
N ASN A 188 -27.75 -34.33 2.07
CA ASN A 188 -26.80 -35.11 1.27
C ASN A 188 -26.82 -36.59 1.66
N VAL A 189 -26.39 -37.43 0.73
CA VAL A 189 -26.18 -38.86 0.92
C VAL A 189 -24.72 -39.15 0.66
N ARG A 190 -24.06 -39.85 1.60
CA ARG A 190 -22.62 -40.07 1.53
C ARG A 190 -22.25 -41.36 2.25
N PHE A 191 -21.23 -42.07 1.77
CA PHE A 191 -20.71 -43.22 2.50
C PHE A 191 -20.04 -42.80 3.82
N PRO A 192 -20.09 -43.69 4.84
CA PRO A 192 -19.31 -43.54 6.07
C PRO A 192 -17.85 -43.23 5.78
N ARG A 193 -17.24 -42.39 6.63
CA ARG A 193 -15.88 -41.88 6.40
C ARG A 193 -14.86 -43.01 6.29
N GLU A 194 -15.07 -44.08 7.04
CA GLU A 194 -14.21 -45.25 7.17
C GLU A 194 -14.08 -46.03 5.86
N LEU A 195 -15.01 -45.86 4.92
CA LEU A 195 -14.98 -46.49 3.59
C LEU A 195 -14.29 -45.64 2.53
N ARG A 196 -13.92 -44.40 2.87
CA ARG A 196 -13.40 -43.39 1.92
C ARG A 196 -12.26 -42.54 2.49
N ASP A 197 -11.53 -43.08 3.46
CA ASP A 197 -10.42 -42.40 4.14
C ASP A 197 -9.06 -42.64 3.47
N SER A 198 -8.99 -43.52 2.47
CA SER A 198 -7.76 -43.94 1.80
C SER A 198 -8.02 -44.35 0.35
N VAL A 199 -7.01 -44.22 -0.50
CA VAL A 199 -7.08 -44.52 -1.94
C VAL A 199 -7.43 -46.00 -2.18
N GLU A 200 -6.88 -46.90 -1.36
CA GLU A 200 -7.14 -48.34 -1.41
C GLU A 200 -8.61 -48.64 -1.16
N LYS A 201 -9.24 -47.98 -0.18
CA LYS A 201 -10.66 -48.15 0.09
C LYS A 201 -11.54 -47.55 -1.00
N LEU A 202 -11.14 -46.41 -1.58
CA LEU A 202 -11.83 -45.84 -2.74
C LEU A 202 -11.88 -46.84 -3.90
N LYS A 203 -10.78 -47.56 -4.17
CA LYS A 203 -10.76 -48.62 -5.21
C LYS A 203 -11.73 -49.76 -4.91
N SER A 204 -12.00 -50.05 -3.65
CA SER A 204 -12.94 -51.11 -3.24
C SER A 204 -14.41 -50.68 -3.23
N LEU A 205 -14.72 -49.39 -3.49
CA LEU A 205 -16.09 -48.91 -3.41
C LEU A 205 -16.98 -49.57 -4.47
N PRO A 206 -18.17 -50.08 -4.07
CA PRO A 206 -19.05 -50.79 -4.97
C PRO A 206 -19.82 -49.84 -5.90
N ILE A 207 -19.86 -50.15 -7.18
CA ILE A 207 -20.77 -49.60 -8.18
C ILE A 207 -21.77 -50.70 -8.53
N ILE A 208 -23.06 -50.38 -8.45
CA ILE A 208 -24.13 -51.30 -8.82
C ILE A 208 -24.49 -51.04 -10.29
N THR A 209 -24.39 -52.07 -11.13
CA THR A 209 -24.79 -51.98 -12.54
C THR A 209 -26.31 -52.10 -12.68
N GLU A 210 -26.86 -51.69 -13.82
CA GLU A 210 -28.31 -51.88 -14.12
C GLU A 210 -28.73 -53.35 -14.05
N GLN A 211 -27.81 -54.27 -14.30
CA GLN A 211 -28.01 -55.72 -14.25
C GLN A 211 -27.95 -56.28 -12.81
N GLY A 212 -27.74 -55.42 -11.80
CA GLY A 212 -27.63 -55.79 -10.40
C GLY A 212 -26.26 -56.35 -9.99
N ALA A 213 -25.28 -56.37 -10.90
CA ALA A 213 -23.92 -56.78 -10.57
C ALA A 213 -23.22 -55.69 -9.76
N THR A 214 -22.35 -56.08 -8.83
CA THR A 214 -21.53 -55.15 -8.06
C THR A 214 -20.11 -55.17 -8.59
N VAL A 215 -19.60 -54.02 -9.02
CA VAL A 215 -18.26 -53.86 -9.58
C VAL A 215 -17.49 -52.84 -8.74
N PRO A 216 -16.31 -53.16 -8.22
CA PRO A 216 -15.54 -52.19 -7.44
C PRO A 216 -14.96 -51.10 -8.35
N LEU A 217 -14.85 -49.86 -7.84
CA LEU A 217 -14.38 -48.70 -8.59
C LEU A 217 -13.00 -48.93 -9.24
N GLY A 218 -12.10 -49.64 -8.56
CA GLY A 218 -10.76 -49.94 -9.05
C GLY A 218 -10.71 -50.87 -10.27
N GLU A 219 -11.78 -51.64 -10.53
CA GLU A 219 -11.88 -52.46 -11.74
C GLU A 219 -12.22 -51.61 -12.96
N VAL A 220 -12.94 -50.50 -12.78
CA VAL A 220 -13.44 -49.65 -13.88
C VAL A 220 -12.74 -48.30 -14.01
N ALA A 221 -11.95 -47.90 -13.01
CA ALA A 221 -11.21 -46.65 -13.01
C ALA A 221 -9.83 -46.78 -12.33
N GLU A 222 -8.83 -46.07 -12.85
CA GLU A 222 -7.54 -45.90 -12.18
C GLU A 222 -7.67 -44.79 -11.13
N VAL A 223 -7.55 -45.15 -9.85
CA VAL A 223 -7.56 -44.19 -8.73
C VAL A 223 -6.13 -43.96 -8.24
N LYS A 224 -5.62 -42.73 -8.39
CA LYS A 224 -4.25 -42.37 -8.00
C LYS A 224 -4.15 -40.97 -7.42
N VAL A 225 -3.12 -40.76 -6.61
CA VAL A 225 -2.77 -39.43 -6.11
C VAL A 225 -1.95 -38.71 -7.18
N THR A 226 -2.34 -37.48 -7.49
CA THR A 226 -1.66 -36.62 -8.46
C THR A 226 -1.45 -35.24 -7.88
N ASP A 227 -0.43 -34.55 -8.38
CA ASP A 227 -0.19 -33.15 -8.06
C ASP A 227 -0.84 -32.27 -9.13
N GLY A 228 -1.45 -31.17 -8.69
CA GLY A 228 -2.15 -30.23 -9.54
C GLY A 228 -2.16 -28.83 -8.94
N PRO A 229 -2.72 -27.84 -9.66
CA PRO A 229 -2.77 -26.47 -9.17
C PRO A 229 -3.83 -26.31 -8.08
N PRO A 230 -3.49 -25.88 -6.86
CA PRO A 230 -4.48 -25.72 -5.78
C PRO A 230 -5.46 -24.58 -6.06
N MET A 231 -4.99 -23.54 -6.75
CA MET A 231 -5.78 -22.40 -7.20
C MET A 231 -5.11 -21.77 -8.41
N ILE A 232 -5.88 -21.51 -9.46
CA ILE A 232 -5.39 -20.79 -10.65
C ILE A 232 -5.83 -19.34 -10.51
N LYS A 233 -4.85 -18.44 -10.36
CA LYS A 233 -5.10 -17.00 -10.42
C LYS A 233 -4.85 -16.49 -11.83
N SER A 234 -5.67 -15.52 -12.22
CA SER A 234 -5.51 -14.82 -13.48
C SER A 234 -5.82 -13.35 -13.31
N GLU A 235 -5.19 -12.53 -14.16
CA GLU A 235 -5.46 -11.11 -14.28
C GLU A 235 -5.45 -10.75 -15.75
N ASN A 236 -6.49 -10.05 -16.21
CA ASN A 236 -6.69 -9.74 -17.64
C ASN A 236 -6.60 -10.99 -18.53
N ALA A 237 -7.26 -12.08 -18.10
CA ALA A 237 -7.27 -13.38 -18.78
C ALA A 237 -5.90 -14.07 -18.95
N ARG A 238 -4.87 -13.64 -18.21
CA ARG A 238 -3.55 -14.29 -18.20
C ARG A 238 -3.30 -14.91 -16.82
N PRO A 239 -2.90 -16.20 -16.75
CA PRO A 239 -2.45 -16.79 -15.51
C PRO A 239 -1.30 -15.99 -14.89
N ASN A 240 -1.33 -15.85 -13.56
CA ASN A 240 -0.35 -15.07 -12.85
C ASN A 240 0.08 -15.69 -11.51
N VAL A 241 1.30 -15.35 -11.12
CA VAL A 241 1.85 -15.61 -9.78
C VAL A 241 2.13 -14.29 -9.11
N TRP A 242 1.69 -14.15 -7.87
CA TRP A 242 1.96 -12.99 -7.05
C TRP A 242 3.01 -13.35 -6.00
N VAL A 243 4.04 -12.50 -5.91
CA VAL A 243 5.02 -12.53 -4.83
C VAL A 243 4.72 -11.36 -3.92
N TYR A 244 4.38 -11.67 -2.67
CA TYR A 244 4.12 -10.69 -1.63
C TYR A 244 5.43 -10.35 -0.93
N VAL A 245 5.74 -9.06 -0.86
CA VAL A 245 6.95 -8.54 -0.23
C VAL A 245 6.56 -7.51 0.82
N ASP A 246 6.83 -7.85 2.07
CA ASP A 246 6.77 -6.92 3.17
C ASP A 246 8.14 -6.27 3.37
N ILE A 247 8.13 -4.98 3.71
CA ILE A 247 9.34 -4.16 3.88
C ILE A 247 9.37 -3.58 5.29
N GLN A 248 10.54 -3.59 5.89
CA GLN A 248 10.74 -3.04 7.23
C GLN A 248 11.98 -2.16 7.26
N ASP A 249 11.88 -1.06 8.00
CA ASP A 249 12.98 -0.12 8.27
C ASP A 249 13.62 0.45 6.98
N ARG A 250 12.86 0.56 5.88
CA ARG A 250 13.31 1.06 4.58
C ARG A 250 12.21 1.80 3.81
N ASP A 251 12.60 2.74 2.95
CA ASP A 251 11.67 3.48 2.08
C ASP A 251 11.22 2.64 0.86
N LEU A 252 9.96 2.84 0.45
CA LEU A 252 9.33 2.06 -0.63
C LEU A 252 10.02 2.26 -1.99
N GLY A 253 10.39 3.50 -2.32
CA GLY A 253 10.95 3.85 -3.64
C GLY A 253 12.36 3.31 -3.82
N GLY A 254 13.22 3.49 -2.82
CA GLY A 254 14.58 2.99 -2.76
C GLY A 254 14.63 1.47 -2.74
N PHE A 255 13.76 0.82 -1.96
CA PHE A 255 13.65 -0.65 -1.96
C PHE A 255 13.31 -1.18 -3.36
N VAL A 256 12.26 -0.67 -4.00
CA VAL A 256 11.84 -1.15 -5.33
C VAL A 256 12.89 -0.85 -6.39
N LYS A 257 13.61 0.27 -6.29
CA LYS A 257 14.72 0.59 -7.21
C LYS A 257 15.83 -0.45 -7.15
N ASP A 258 16.29 -0.80 -5.95
CA ASP A 258 17.34 -1.79 -5.76
C ASP A 258 16.87 -3.20 -6.13
N ALA A 259 15.62 -3.53 -5.78
CA ALA A 259 15.01 -4.79 -6.13
C ALA A 259 14.84 -4.97 -7.65
N LYS A 260 14.43 -3.91 -8.37
CA LYS A 260 14.42 -3.87 -9.85
C LYS A 260 15.81 -4.12 -10.41
N ALA A 261 16.83 -3.39 -9.94
CA ALA A 261 18.20 -3.55 -10.40
C ALA A 261 18.74 -4.98 -10.17
N MET A 262 18.36 -5.62 -9.07
CA MET A 262 18.71 -7.02 -8.80
C MET A 262 18.00 -7.99 -9.75
N LEU A 263 16.69 -7.85 -9.94
CA LEU A 263 15.92 -8.72 -10.84
C LEU A 263 16.36 -8.56 -12.29
N ASP A 264 16.60 -7.33 -12.76
CA ASP A 264 17.06 -7.08 -14.13
C ASP A 264 18.44 -7.72 -14.42
N LYS A 265 19.24 -7.96 -13.37
CA LYS A 265 20.57 -8.58 -13.48
C LYS A 265 20.54 -10.10 -13.32
N GLU A 266 19.77 -10.62 -12.36
CA GLU A 266 19.80 -12.03 -11.98
C GLU A 266 18.65 -12.87 -12.55
N LEU A 267 17.52 -12.26 -12.91
CA LEU A 267 16.33 -12.98 -13.40
C LEU A 267 16.27 -12.96 -14.94
N GLN A 268 16.31 -14.13 -15.55
CA GLN A 268 16.08 -14.27 -16.99
C GLN A 268 14.62 -14.65 -17.24
N LEU A 269 13.85 -13.73 -17.83
CA LEU A 269 12.46 -13.97 -18.19
C LEU A 269 12.36 -14.68 -19.55
N PRO A 270 11.70 -15.85 -19.64
CA PRO A 270 11.43 -16.49 -20.92
C PRO A 270 10.50 -15.64 -21.80
N ALA A 271 10.53 -15.86 -23.11
CA ALA A 271 9.64 -15.17 -24.05
C ALA A 271 8.17 -15.40 -23.69
N GLY A 272 7.36 -14.34 -23.75
CA GLY A 272 5.93 -14.38 -23.40
C GLY A 272 5.63 -14.22 -21.90
N TYR A 273 6.66 -14.11 -21.05
CA TYR A 273 6.51 -13.80 -19.64
C TYR A 273 6.74 -12.32 -19.37
N SER A 274 6.03 -11.80 -18.38
CA SER A 274 6.12 -10.38 -18.00
C SER A 274 6.13 -10.24 -16.49
N LEU A 275 6.99 -9.35 -16.00
CA LEU A 275 7.05 -8.98 -14.59
C LEU A 275 6.51 -7.56 -14.42
N ALA A 276 5.56 -7.39 -13.52
CA ALA A 276 4.97 -6.11 -13.17
C ALA A 276 5.08 -5.86 -11.67
N TRP A 277 5.39 -4.61 -11.30
CA TRP A 277 5.42 -4.18 -9.92
C TRP A 277 4.06 -3.60 -9.54
N SER A 278 3.51 -4.05 -8.42
CA SER A 278 2.18 -3.67 -7.95
C SER A 278 2.18 -3.46 -6.43
N GLY A 279 1.00 -3.34 -5.83
CA GLY A 279 0.83 -2.87 -4.46
C GLY A 279 0.93 -1.35 -4.38
N GLN A 280 1.49 -0.83 -3.29
CA GLN A 280 1.54 0.61 -3.04
C GLN A 280 2.51 1.35 -3.94
N PHE A 281 3.51 0.65 -4.48
CA PHE A 281 4.46 1.22 -5.42
C PHE A 281 3.79 1.71 -6.70
N GLU A 282 2.78 0.99 -7.20
CA GLU A 282 2.03 1.40 -8.40
C GLU A 282 1.30 2.74 -8.19
N TYR A 283 0.76 2.95 -6.99
CA TYR A 283 0.17 4.25 -6.60
C TYR A 283 1.22 5.32 -6.44
N PHE A 284 2.35 4.99 -5.81
CA PHE A 284 3.46 5.92 -5.65
C PHE A 284 3.96 6.41 -7.02
N GLU A 285 4.14 5.51 -7.99
CA GLU A 285 4.57 5.85 -9.35
C GLU A 285 3.53 6.71 -10.08
N ARG A 286 2.24 6.34 -10.01
CA ARG A 286 1.13 7.14 -10.58
C ARG A 286 1.08 8.54 -9.98
N ALA A 287 1.21 8.65 -8.66
CA ALA A 287 1.20 9.92 -7.96
C ALA A 287 2.43 10.76 -8.31
N ALA A 288 3.63 10.16 -8.40
CA ALA A 288 4.85 10.85 -8.81
C ALA A 288 4.70 11.41 -10.24
N LYS A 289 4.18 10.61 -11.19
CA LYS A 289 3.82 11.09 -12.53
C LYS A 289 2.78 12.20 -12.49
N ARG A 290 1.80 12.16 -11.58
CA ARG A 290 0.82 13.26 -11.46
C ARG A 290 1.46 14.53 -10.91
N LEU A 291 2.29 14.42 -9.88
CA LEU A 291 3.01 15.56 -9.31
C LEU A 291 3.92 16.23 -10.35
N SER A 292 4.50 15.49 -11.30
CA SER A 292 5.41 16.06 -12.30
C SER A 292 4.77 17.10 -13.21
N TYR A 293 3.45 17.08 -13.43
CA TYR A 293 2.73 18.14 -14.15
C TYR A 293 1.87 19.02 -13.25
N VAL A 294 1.38 18.52 -12.11
CA VAL A 294 0.65 19.35 -11.14
C VAL A 294 1.56 20.45 -10.58
N VAL A 295 2.82 20.14 -10.24
CA VAL A 295 3.76 21.13 -9.68
C VAL A 295 4.03 22.28 -10.68
N PRO A 296 4.42 22.05 -11.95
CA PRO A 296 4.53 23.11 -12.94
C PRO A 296 3.23 23.89 -13.16
N MET A 297 2.07 23.21 -13.17
CA MET A 297 0.78 23.87 -13.31
C MET A 297 0.49 24.81 -12.14
N THR A 298 0.73 24.38 -10.89
CA THR A 298 0.57 25.23 -9.70
C THR A 298 1.51 26.43 -9.76
N ILE A 299 2.78 26.23 -10.12
CA ILE A 299 3.75 27.32 -10.31
C ILE A 299 3.25 28.31 -11.37
N GLY A 300 2.70 27.82 -12.49
CA GLY A 300 2.10 28.65 -13.53
C GLY A 300 0.89 29.44 -13.05
N ILE A 301 -0.01 28.82 -12.28
CA ILE A 301 -1.16 29.50 -11.68
C ILE A 301 -0.72 30.57 -10.68
N ILE A 302 0.24 30.27 -9.80
CA ILE A 302 0.83 31.24 -8.87
C ILE A 302 1.41 32.41 -9.65
N PHE A 303 2.19 32.14 -10.70
CA PHE A 303 2.75 33.20 -11.55
C PHE A 303 1.67 34.07 -12.18
N ILE A 304 0.59 33.49 -12.73
CA ILE A 304 -0.52 34.25 -13.32
C ILE A 304 -1.20 35.14 -12.25
N LEU A 305 -1.47 34.61 -11.06
CA LEU A 305 -2.08 35.38 -9.97
C LEU A 305 -1.18 36.54 -9.53
N LEU A 306 0.13 36.29 -9.40
CA LEU A 306 1.12 37.32 -9.07
C LEU A 306 1.21 38.38 -10.18
N PHE A 307 1.19 37.96 -11.44
CA PHE A 307 1.20 38.86 -12.59
C PHE A 307 -0.07 39.72 -12.62
N LEU A 308 -1.24 39.15 -12.35
CA LEU A 308 -2.50 39.90 -12.27
C LEU A 308 -2.49 40.91 -11.11
N ALA A 309 -1.92 40.55 -9.97
CA ALA A 309 -1.82 41.43 -8.80
C ALA A 309 -0.88 42.63 -9.03
N PHE A 310 0.33 42.39 -9.56
CA PHE A 310 1.36 43.43 -9.70
C PHE A 310 1.41 44.07 -11.10
N LYS A 311 0.73 43.47 -12.10
CA LYS A 311 0.77 43.85 -13.53
C LYS A 311 2.19 43.99 -14.11
N ARG A 312 3.17 43.35 -13.48
CA ARG A 312 4.60 43.42 -13.82
C ARG A 312 5.22 42.04 -13.65
N MET A 313 6.06 41.65 -14.61
CA MET A 313 6.73 40.34 -14.57
C MET A 313 7.82 40.27 -13.50
N THR A 314 8.52 41.38 -13.24
CA THR A 314 9.67 41.39 -12.31
C THR A 314 9.28 41.06 -10.86
N PRO A 315 8.25 41.69 -10.25
CA PRO A 315 7.76 41.29 -8.92
C PRO A 315 7.31 39.83 -8.86
N ALA A 316 6.59 39.36 -9.90
CA ALA A 316 6.07 38.00 -9.95
C ALA A 316 7.20 36.95 -9.99
N LEU A 317 8.22 37.16 -10.84
CA LEU A 317 9.38 36.27 -10.93
C LEU A 317 10.23 36.30 -9.66
N LEU A 318 10.36 37.46 -9.01
CA LEU A 318 11.14 37.59 -7.78
C LEU A 318 10.46 36.85 -6.61
N ILE A 319 9.13 36.91 -6.50
CA ILE A 319 8.38 36.11 -5.53
C ILE A 319 8.50 34.62 -5.87
N LEU A 320 8.37 34.24 -7.14
CA LEU A 320 8.48 32.86 -7.56
C LEU A 320 9.87 32.27 -7.28
N GLY A 321 10.92 33.05 -7.53
CA GLY A 321 12.30 32.71 -7.21
C GLY A 321 12.56 32.60 -5.70
N SER A 322 11.66 33.12 -4.86
CA SER A 322 11.75 32.97 -3.41
C SER A 322 11.18 31.65 -2.87
N LEU A 323 10.35 30.94 -3.67
CA LEU A 323 9.69 29.70 -3.25
C LEU A 323 10.65 28.55 -2.89
N PRO A 324 11.74 28.29 -3.64
CA PRO A 324 12.69 27.24 -3.28
C PRO A 324 13.25 27.37 -1.86
N PHE A 325 13.39 28.59 -1.34
CA PHE A 325 13.89 28.82 0.03
C PHE A 325 12.93 28.33 1.12
N ALA A 326 11.62 28.37 0.87
CA ALA A 326 10.63 27.78 1.75
C ALA A 326 10.73 26.24 1.71
N LEU A 327 10.87 25.67 0.51
CA LEU A 327 10.98 24.22 0.30
C LEU A 327 12.22 23.63 0.97
N VAL A 328 13.34 24.36 1.01
CA VAL A 328 14.55 23.93 1.74
C VAL A 328 14.24 23.70 3.22
N GLY A 329 13.50 24.61 3.87
CA GLY A 329 13.08 24.44 5.26
C GLY A 329 12.18 23.23 5.47
N ALA A 330 11.26 22.98 4.54
CA ALA A 330 10.40 21.81 4.57
C ALA A 330 11.20 20.50 4.50
N VAL A 331 12.17 20.40 3.57
CA VAL A 331 13.01 19.21 3.40
C VAL A 331 13.86 18.94 4.63
N TRP A 332 14.54 19.96 5.15
CA TRP A 332 15.36 19.84 6.36
C TRP A 332 14.53 19.38 7.56
N PHE A 333 13.34 19.93 7.70
CA PHE A 333 12.49 19.60 8.83
C PHE A 333 11.94 18.17 8.76
N LEU A 334 11.56 17.70 7.56
CA LEU A 334 11.23 16.27 7.36
C LEU A 334 12.41 15.35 7.70
N TYR A 335 13.62 15.74 7.29
CA TYR A 335 14.84 14.98 7.58
C TYR A 335 15.11 14.89 9.09
N ILE A 336 15.00 16.01 9.82
CA ILE A 336 15.17 16.04 11.28
C ILE A 336 14.12 15.17 12.00
N LEU A 337 12.88 15.14 11.50
CA LEU A 337 11.81 14.28 12.03
C LEU A 337 11.95 12.80 11.61
N GLY A 338 12.92 12.45 10.76
CA GLY A 338 13.07 11.11 10.22
C GLY A 338 11.89 10.67 9.36
N HIS A 339 11.15 11.61 8.75
CA HIS A 339 10.01 11.31 7.90
C HIS A 339 10.45 11.07 6.46
N HIS A 340 10.00 9.96 5.89
CA HIS A 340 10.16 9.69 4.45
C HIS A 340 9.30 10.64 3.62
N PHE A 341 9.78 10.98 2.42
CA PHE A 341 8.97 11.71 1.45
C PHE A 341 7.74 10.88 1.04
N SER A 342 6.57 11.52 1.08
CA SER A 342 5.29 10.88 0.76
C SER A 342 4.39 11.85 -0.01
N ILE A 343 3.31 11.34 -0.59
CA ILE A 343 2.29 12.18 -1.26
C ILE A 343 1.75 13.24 -0.31
N ALA A 344 1.49 12.87 0.96
CA ALA A 344 1.06 13.78 2.01
C ALA A 344 2.07 14.94 2.21
N SER A 345 3.36 14.62 2.28
CA SER A 345 4.41 15.63 2.39
C SER A 345 4.50 16.52 1.14
N GLY A 346 4.30 15.96 -0.05
CA GLY A 346 4.23 16.72 -1.30
C GLY A 346 3.07 17.72 -1.32
N VAL A 347 1.88 17.32 -0.85
CA VAL A 347 0.74 18.24 -0.69
C VAL A 347 1.07 19.36 0.30
N GLY A 348 1.72 19.03 1.43
CA GLY A 348 2.20 20.04 2.39
C GLY A 348 3.19 21.03 1.78
N MET A 349 4.11 20.58 0.91
CA MET A 349 5.05 21.46 0.19
C MET A 349 4.36 22.38 -0.83
N ILE A 350 3.32 21.88 -1.50
CA ILE A 350 2.50 22.69 -2.41
C ILE A 350 1.76 23.79 -1.62
N ALA A 351 1.12 23.42 -0.51
CA ALA A 351 0.45 24.37 0.37
C ALA A 351 1.42 25.42 0.93
N LEU A 352 2.60 24.98 1.38
CA LEU A 352 3.69 25.87 1.80
C LEU A 352 4.09 26.86 0.71
N SER A 353 4.14 26.44 -0.55
CA SER A 353 4.50 27.32 -1.66
C SER A 353 3.51 28.47 -1.83
N GLY A 354 2.21 28.21 -1.62
CA GLY A 354 1.19 29.25 -1.57
C GLY A 354 1.39 30.23 -0.42
N LEU A 355 1.64 29.72 0.79
CA LEU A 355 1.92 30.54 1.99
C LEU A 355 3.21 31.38 1.82
N ALA A 356 4.25 30.79 1.22
CA ALA A 356 5.49 31.50 0.94
C ALA A 356 5.29 32.62 -0.10
N ALA A 357 4.47 32.39 -1.13
CA ALA A 357 4.10 33.42 -2.10
C ALA A 357 3.38 34.59 -1.42
N GLU A 358 2.46 34.33 -0.49
CA GLU A 358 1.76 35.37 0.29
C GLU A 358 2.73 36.31 1.01
N PHE A 359 3.75 35.77 1.69
CA PHE A 359 4.78 36.61 2.33
C PHE A 359 5.60 37.43 1.34
N GLY A 360 5.84 36.87 0.16
CA GLY A 360 6.49 37.58 -0.94
C GLY A 360 5.66 38.78 -1.39
N ILE A 361 4.36 38.59 -1.59
CA ILE A 361 3.41 39.64 -1.98
C ILE A 361 3.41 40.76 -0.95
N ILE A 362 3.15 40.43 0.32
CA ILE A 362 3.08 41.44 1.39
C ILE A 362 4.40 42.20 1.49
N MET A 363 5.54 41.52 1.37
CA MET A 363 6.81 42.22 1.40
C MET A 363 6.95 43.23 0.25
N LEU A 364 6.67 42.81 -0.99
CA LEU A 364 6.80 43.71 -2.12
C LEU A 364 5.85 44.91 -2.04
N VAL A 365 4.63 44.72 -1.56
CA VAL A 365 3.68 45.82 -1.33
C VAL A 365 4.25 46.87 -0.37
N TYR A 366 4.85 46.43 0.76
CA TYR A 366 5.44 47.37 1.72
C TYR A 366 6.71 48.05 1.18
N LEU A 367 7.49 47.36 0.36
CA LEU A 367 8.65 47.98 -0.32
C LEU A 367 8.20 49.02 -1.34
N ASP A 368 7.19 48.71 -2.14
CA ASP A 368 6.65 49.61 -3.15
C ASP A 368 6.01 50.84 -2.49
N ASP A 369 5.19 50.65 -1.44
CA ASP A 369 4.59 51.76 -0.68
C ASP A 369 5.66 52.66 -0.06
N ALA A 370 6.71 52.10 0.56
CA ALA A 370 7.78 52.90 1.13
C ALA A 370 8.53 53.72 0.06
N ILE A 371 8.81 53.13 -1.11
CA ILE A 371 9.44 53.86 -2.22
C ILE A 371 8.52 54.95 -2.75
N GLU A 372 7.22 54.69 -2.90
CA GLU A 372 6.24 55.68 -3.35
C GLU A 372 6.11 56.84 -2.35
N ARG A 373 6.11 56.57 -1.04
CA ARG A 373 6.11 57.62 -0.01
C ARG A 373 7.36 58.49 -0.05
N TYR A 374 8.55 57.90 -0.20
CA TYR A 374 9.80 58.67 -0.34
C TYR A 374 9.82 59.49 -1.63
N ARG A 375 9.32 58.92 -2.73
CA ARG A 375 9.20 59.64 -4.02
C ARG A 375 8.22 60.80 -3.93
N ALA A 376 7.04 60.59 -3.37
CA ALA A 376 6.02 61.64 -3.19
C ALA A 376 6.50 62.77 -2.26
N ALA A 377 7.34 62.44 -1.28
CA ALA A 377 7.98 63.41 -0.40
C ALA A 377 9.22 64.11 -1.01
N GLY A 378 9.61 63.80 -2.25
CA GLY A 378 10.82 64.34 -2.88
C GLY A 378 12.14 63.91 -2.23
N LYS A 379 12.11 62.83 -1.43
CA LYS A 379 13.23 62.32 -0.63
C LYS A 379 13.98 61.16 -1.31
N LEU A 380 13.72 60.88 -2.59
CA LEU A 380 14.29 59.73 -3.30
C LEU A 380 15.30 60.18 -4.37
N ASN A 381 16.40 60.80 -3.95
CA ASN A 381 17.36 61.46 -4.85
C ASN A 381 18.71 60.74 -4.94
N SER A 382 18.99 59.81 -4.02
CA SER A 382 20.25 59.08 -3.92
C SER A 382 20.04 57.59 -3.69
N LYS A 383 21.14 56.81 -3.77
CA LYS A 383 21.09 55.36 -3.47
C LYS A 383 20.88 55.11 -1.99
N GLU A 384 21.40 56.00 -1.16
CA GLU A 384 21.25 56.03 0.28
C GLU A 384 19.76 56.22 0.65
N ASP A 385 19.05 57.08 -0.08
CA ASP A 385 17.61 57.27 0.10
C ASP A 385 16.79 56.03 -0.27
N LEU A 386 17.15 55.34 -1.37
CA LEU A 386 16.52 54.07 -1.73
C LEU A 386 16.77 53.02 -0.63
N TYR A 387 17.98 52.96 -0.09
CA TYR A 387 18.30 52.05 1.00
C TYR A 387 17.50 52.37 2.27
N ALA A 388 17.36 53.65 2.62
CA ALA A 388 16.54 54.10 3.75
C ALA A 388 15.05 53.74 3.56
N ALA A 389 14.49 53.96 2.36
CA ALA A 389 13.12 53.59 2.04
C ALA A 389 12.89 52.07 2.13
N LEU A 390 13.83 51.26 1.62
CA LEU A 390 13.75 49.80 1.69
C LEU A 390 13.87 49.30 3.14
N ILE A 391 14.74 49.90 3.97
CA ILE A 391 14.82 49.59 5.40
C ILE A 391 13.51 49.92 6.10
N GLU A 392 12.94 51.10 5.84
CA GLU A 392 11.68 51.51 6.46
C GLU A 392 10.54 50.56 6.10
N GLY A 393 10.37 50.27 4.80
CA GLY A 393 9.37 49.28 4.33
C GLY A 393 9.62 47.89 4.90
N ALA A 394 10.89 47.47 5.00
CA ALA A 394 11.27 46.21 5.60
C ALA A 394 11.08 46.15 7.12
N ALA A 395 11.15 47.27 7.84
CA ALA A 395 10.95 47.34 9.28
C ALA A 395 9.46 47.34 9.64
N LEU A 396 8.63 48.07 8.88
CA LEU A 396 7.18 48.15 9.09
C LEU A 396 6.49 46.78 9.01
N ARG A 397 7.02 45.86 8.20
CA ARG A 397 6.45 44.51 8.06
C ARG A 397 6.80 43.56 9.22
N VAL A 398 7.80 43.85 10.06
CA VAL A 398 8.31 42.89 11.04
C VAL A 398 7.18 42.44 11.96
N ARG A 399 6.33 43.38 12.40
CA ARG A 399 5.20 43.09 13.29
C ARG A 399 4.08 42.29 12.60
N PRO A 400 3.52 42.69 11.45
CA PRO A 400 2.53 41.88 10.73
C PRO A 400 3.06 40.48 10.35
N LYS A 401 4.31 40.40 9.87
CA LYS A 401 4.90 39.14 9.42
C LYS A 401 5.15 38.18 10.58
N ALA A 402 5.68 38.68 11.70
CA ALA A 402 5.85 37.89 12.91
C ALA A 402 4.51 37.36 13.44
N MET A 403 3.45 38.17 13.38
CA MET A 403 2.09 37.76 13.76
C MET A 403 1.59 36.59 12.90
N THR A 404 1.66 36.70 11.56
CA THR A 404 1.19 35.64 10.67
C THR A 404 1.98 34.34 10.86
N VAL A 405 3.31 34.44 10.96
CA VAL A 405 4.18 33.28 11.20
C VAL A 405 3.86 32.63 12.54
N ALA A 406 3.69 33.42 13.60
CA ALA A 406 3.34 32.92 14.92
C ALA A 406 1.98 32.20 14.92
N VAL A 407 0.96 32.76 14.27
CA VAL A 407 -0.39 32.14 14.19
C VAL A 407 -0.36 30.87 13.37
N ILE A 408 0.35 30.84 12.24
CA ILE A 408 0.46 29.64 11.41
C ILE A 408 1.21 28.54 12.16
N LEU A 409 2.34 28.85 12.80
CA LEU A 409 3.07 27.89 13.62
C LEU A 409 2.22 27.41 14.80
N ALA A 410 1.54 28.32 15.51
CA ALA A 410 0.65 27.97 16.61
C ALA A 410 -0.53 27.08 16.17
N GLY A 411 -1.02 27.24 14.94
CA GLY A 411 -2.08 26.39 14.37
C GLY A 411 -1.58 25.03 13.87
N LEU A 412 -0.39 24.98 13.27
CA LEU A 412 0.14 23.76 12.64
C LEU A 412 0.95 22.87 13.57
N ILE A 413 1.65 23.43 14.57
CA ILE A 413 2.42 22.64 15.54
C ILE A 413 1.55 21.63 16.30
N PRO A 414 0.35 21.97 16.81
CA PRO A 414 -0.52 21.00 17.45
C PRO A 414 -0.97 19.88 16.53
N ILE A 415 -1.25 20.19 15.25
CA ILE A 415 -1.63 19.18 14.25
C ILE A 415 -0.46 18.23 13.96
N MET A 416 0.76 18.76 13.97
CA MET A 416 1.98 18.01 13.71
C MET A 416 2.40 17.09 14.86
N ILE A 417 2.32 17.57 16.10
CA ILE A 417 2.69 16.81 17.31
C ILE A 417 1.52 15.94 17.80
N GLY A 418 0.30 16.24 17.37
CA GLY A 418 -0.92 15.60 17.84
C GLY A 418 -0.83 14.08 17.79
N THR A 419 -1.10 13.44 18.92
CA THR A 419 -1.14 11.98 19.02
C THR A 419 -2.57 11.50 18.87
N GLY A 420 -2.84 10.56 17.97
CA GLY A 420 -4.19 10.00 17.82
C GLY A 420 -4.44 9.35 16.47
N THR A 421 -5.65 8.84 16.28
CA THR A 421 -6.09 8.31 14.98
C THR A 421 -6.04 9.39 13.91
N GLY A 422 -5.41 9.09 12.76
CA GLY A 422 -5.26 10.02 11.64
C GLY A 422 -4.08 11.00 11.76
N SER A 423 -3.44 11.08 12.93
CA SER A 423 -2.27 11.95 13.14
C SER A 423 -1.09 11.62 12.22
N GLU A 424 -0.90 10.36 11.85
CA GLU A 424 0.18 9.92 10.96
C GLU A 424 0.11 10.56 9.57
N ALA A 425 -1.10 10.79 9.05
CA ALA A 425 -1.28 11.48 7.78
C ALA A 425 -1.14 13.00 7.96
N MET A 426 -1.80 13.56 8.97
CA MET A 426 -1.83 15.01 9.20
C MET A 426 -0.45 15.58 9.57
N SER A 427 0.32 14.87 10.40
CA SER A 427 1.69 15.26 10.76
C SER A 427 2.61 15.33 9.53
N ARG A 428 2.49 14.39 8.59
CA ARG A 428 3.26 14.37 7.34
C ARG A 428 2.89 15.50 6.38
N ILE A 429 1.64 15.98 6.42
CA ILE A 429 1.17 17.15 5.64
C ILE A 429 1.64 18.44 6.32
N ALA A 430 1.56 18.52 7.66
CA ALA A 430 1.87 19.72 8.43
C ALA A 430 3.38 19.99 8.57
N ALA A 431 4.21 18.95 8.72
CA ALA A 431 5.64 19.09 8.92
C ALA A 431 6.36 19.92 7.85
N PRO A 432 6.13 19.71 6.53
CA PRO A 432 6.67 20.58 5.49
C PRO A 432 6.30 22.04 5.68
N MET A 433 5.03 22.32 6.02
CA MET A 433 4.55 23.68 6.22
C MET A 433 5.22 24.33 7.43
N VAL A 434 5.31 23.63 8.57
CA VAL A 434 5.99 24.13 9.78
C VAL A 434 7.46 24.42 9.50
N GLY A 435 8.19 23.46 8.91
CA GLY A 435 9.61 23.61 8.58
C GLY A 435 9.87 24.75 7.61
N GLY A 436 9.06 24.84 6.55
CA GLY A 436 9.15 25.94 5.59
C GLY A 436 8.76 27.29 6.18
N MET A 437 7.86 27.32 7.15
CA MET A 437 7.45 28.55 7.84
C MET A 437 8.54 29.10 8.77
N LEU A 438 9.54 28.29 9.13
CA LEU A 438 10.73 28.78 9.85
C LEU A 438 11.70 29.48 8.89
N THR A 439 11.91 28.94 7.69
CA THR A 439 12.90 29.47 6.75
C THR A 439 12.32 30.55 5.83
N ALA A 440 11.07 30.41 5.38
CA ALA A 440 10.46 31.29 4.40
C ALA A 440 10.39 32.75 4.87
N PRO A 441 9.96 33.07 6.11
CA PRO A 441 9.90 34.45 6.58
C PRO A 441 11.29 35.05 6.74
N LEU A 442 12.24 34.31 7.31
CA LEU A 442 13.62 34.76 7.48
C LEU A 442 14.25 35.07 6.12
N LEU A 443 14.18 34.12 5.19
CA LEU A 443 14.76 34.29 3.86
C LEU A 443 14.06 35.39 3.08
N SER A 444 12.73 35.52 3.14
CA SER A 444 12.03 36.64 2.52
C SER A 444 12.27 37.98 3.23
N LEU A 445 12.71 37.99 4.50
CA LEU A 445 13.16 39.21 5.17
C LEU A 445 14.47 39.72 4.57
N PHE A 446 15.41 38.86 4.21
CA PHE A 446 16.73 39.28 3.72
C PHE A 446 16.83 39.29 2.19
N VAL A 447 16.34 38.24 1.54
CA VAL A 447 16.50 37.99 0.10
C VAL A 447 15.65 38.93 -0.73
N LEU A 448 14.36 39.14 -0.38
CA LEU A 448 13.48 39.99 -1.19
C LEU A 448 13.92 41.46 -1.23
N PRO A 449 14.21 42.16 -0.11
CA PRO A 449 14.68 43.54 -0.19
C PRO A 449 16.03 43.65 -0.90
N ALA A 450 16.96 42.72 -0.68
CA ALA A 450 18.26 42.73 -1.35
C ALA A 450 18.12 42.53 -2.87
N ALA A 451 17.31 41.55 -3.31
CA ALA A 451 17.03 41.31 -4.71
C ALA A 451 16.27 42.49 -5.34
N TYR A 452 15.31 43.07 -4.61
CA TYR A 452 14.54 44.22 -5.08
C TYR A 452 15.41 45.47 -5.22
N MET A 453 16.34 45.69 -4.28
CA MET A 453 17.35 46.76 -4.35
C MET A 453 18.21 46.61 -5.61
N LEU A 454 18.70 45.40 -5.89
CA LEU A 454 19.53 45.14 -7.07
C LEU A 454 18.77 45.43 -8.37
N LEU A 455 17.49 45.07 -8.45
CA LEU A 455 16.66 45.32 -9.63
C LEU A 455 16.30 46.80 -9.82
N LYS A 456 16.14 47.56 -8.72
CA LYS A 456 15.85 49.00 -8.77
C LYS A 456 17.09 49.87 -8.93
N ARG A 457 18.29 49.31 -8.68
CA ARG A 457 19.58 49.99 -8.87
C ARG A 457 19.81 50.42 -10.32
N ASP A 458 19.28 49.68 -11.29
CA ASP A 458 19.39 50.02 -12.72
C ASP A 458 18.38 51.10 -13.15
N TYR A 459 17.25 51.23 -12.46
CA TYR A 459 16.27 52.30 -12.69
C TYR A 459 16.73 53.67 -12.18
N ALA A 460 17.68 53.74 -11.23
CA ALA A 460 18.21 54.99 -10.69
C ALA A 460 19.37 55.58 -11.52
N LYS A 461 19.72 54.96 -12.66
CA LYS A 461 20.76 55.45 -13.60
C LYS A 461 20.19 56.17 -14.83
N THR A 462 18.88 56.18 -15.00
CA THR A 462 18.11 56.92 -16.01
C THR A 462 17.20 57.89 -15.29
#